data_AF-A0A4R3SYA4-F1
#
_entry.id   AF-A0A4R3SYA4-F1
#
_cell.length_a   1.000
_cell.length_b   1.000
_cell.length_c   1.000
_cell.angle_alpha   90.00
_cell.angle_beta   90.00
_cell.angle_gamma   90.00
#
_symmetry.space_group_name_H-M   'P 1'
#
loop_
_entity.id
_entity.type
_entity.pdbx_description
1 polymer ?
#
loop_
_entity_poly.entity_id
_entity_poly.type
_entity_poly.pdbx_seq_one_letter_code
_entity_poly.pdbx_strand_id
1 'polypeptide(L)'
;MKMSGKEFASSSNGDRWLLARDDMDGAGYVIHEANKPSGGAVTRIEIGDFLKSSPAASEHLALLSLIGAVAAHGPSTLKDEHIGMKMLRRASEDDADKALFGAKVALPLTTSYEALEFFNCMLDVLSGQRESDEAADALRMPVGFGSTH
;
A
#
# COMPACT_ATOMS: atom_id res chain seq x y z
N MET A 1 -5.23 24.58 4.10
CA MET A 1 -5.03 23.12 4.00
C MET A 1 -3.62 22.85 3.52
N LYS A 2 -2.85 21.98 4.19
CA LYS A 2 -1.55 21.53 3.66
C LYS A 2 -1.84 20.50 2.57
N MET A 3 -1.60 20.87 1.32
CA MET A 3 -1.63 19.91 0.21
C MET A 3 -0.38 19.04 0.34
N SER A 4 -0.54 17.80 0.79
CA SER A 4 0.56 16.83 0.88
C SER A 4 0.64 16.09 -0.45
N GLY A 5 1.69 16.34 -1.22
CA GLY A 5 1.96 15.66 -2.49
C GLY A 5 3.36 15.07 -2.50
N LYS A 6 3.55 13.99 -3.26
CA LYS A 6 4.86 13.38 -3.50
C LYS A 6 5.47 13.99 -4.76
N GLU A 7 6.59 14.68 -4.62
CA GLU A 7 7.36 15.18 -5.77
C GLU A 7 7.88 14.00 -6.61
N PHE A 8 7.69 14.06 -7.92
CA PHE A 8 8.13 13.01 -8.86
C PHE A 8 9.01 13.54 -10.00
N ALA A 9 8.97 14.85 -10.28
CA ALA A 9 9.84 15.47 -11.26
C ALA A 9 10.13 16.93 -10.89
N SER A 10 11.33 17.37 -11.26
CA SER A 10 11.74 18.77 -11.18
C SER A 10 12.44 19.16 -12.48
N SER A 11 12.06 20.29 -13.08
CA SER A 11 12.73 20.82 -14.27
C SER A 11 13.99 21.60 -13.87
N SER A 12 14.98 21.68 -14.78
CA SER A 12 16.18 22.50 -14.60
C SER A 12 15.87 23.98 -14.40
N ASN A 13 14.71 24.44 -14.88
CA ASN A 13 14.22 25.79 -14.68
C ASN A 13 13.61 26.02 -13.29
N GLY A 14 13.48 24.98 -12.46
CA GLY A 14 12.95 25.07 -11.10
C GLY A 14 11.45 24.83 -10.97
N ASP A 15 10.79 24.36 -12.03
CA ASP A 15 9.42 23.88 -11.96
C ASP A 15 9.38 22.55 -11.21
N ARG A 16 8.37 22.36 -10.36
CA ARG A 16 8.17 21.14 -9.58
C ARG A 16 6.85 20.50 -9.92
N TRP A 17 6.87 19.17 -9.93
CA TRP A 17 5.72 18.35 -10.24
C TRP A 17 5.47 17.37 -9.12
N LEU A 18 4.29 17.47 -8.52
CA LEU A 18 3.88 16.66 -7.39
C LEU A 18 2.65 15.85 -7.74
N LEU A 19 2.61 14.60 -7.28
CA LEU A 19 1.42 13.77 -7.29
C LEU A 19 0.72 13.89 -5.93
N ALA A 20 -0.51 14.38 -5.94
CA ALA A 20 -1.34 14.52 -4.75
C ALA A 20 -2.61 13.67 -4.88
N ARG A 21 -3.19 13.33 -3.73
CA ARG A 21 -4.49 12.68 -3.63
C ARG A 21 -5.40 13.61 -2.85
N ASP A 22 -6.65 13.73 -3.28
CA ASP A 22 -7.66 14.43 -2.50
C ASP A 22 -8.22 13.48 -1.43
N ASP A 23 -8.26 13.98 -0.19
CA ASP A 23 -8.68 13.19 0.97
C ASP A 23 -10.20 12.92 0.97
N MET A 24 -10.99 13.72 0.25
CA MET A 24 -12.46 13.64 0.28
C MET A 24 -13.03 12.59 -0.68
N ASP A 25 -12.50 12.51 -1.90
CA ASP A 25 -12.98 11.60 -2.95
C ASP A 25 -11.94 10.55 -3.35
N GLY A 26 -10.71 10.67 -2.84
CA GLY A 26 -9.61 9.79 -3.17
C GLY A 26 -9.02 9.98 -4.56
N ALA A 27 -9.44 11.00 -5.32
CA ALA A 27 -9.00 11.25 -6.68
C ALA A 27 -7.54 11.74 -6.72
N GLY A 28 -6.82 11.37 -7.77
CA GLY A 28 -5.40 11.70 -7.96
C GLY A 28 -5.21 12.92 -8.85
N TYR A 29 -4.33 13.83 -8.45
CA TYR A 29 -4.06 15.09 -9.14
C TYR A 29 -2.57 15.34 -9.28
N VAL A 30 -2.18 15.96 -10.39
CA VAL A 30 -0.84 16.50 -10.60
C VAL A 30 -0.85 17.98 -10.23
N ILE A 31 0.09 18.37 -9.37
CA ILE A 31 0.33 19.77 -9.02
C ILE A 31 1.59 20.21 -9.75
N HIS A 32 1.45 21.24 -10.57
CA HIS A 32 2.57 21.94 -11.19
C HIS A 32 2.83 23.21 -10.41
N GLU A 33 4.02 23.32 -9.83
CA GLU A 33 4.52 24.56 -9.23
C GLU A 33 5.53 25.18 -10.19
N ALA A 34 5.13 26.26 -10.85
CA ALA A 34 6.04 27.01 -11.71
C ALA A 34 7.14 27.66 -10.88
N ASN A 35 8.31 27.84 -11.49
CA ASN A 35 9.43 28.52 -10.86
C ASN A 35 9.08 29.98 -10.45
N LYS A 36 9.80 30.52 -9.45
CA LYS A 36 9.62 31.91 -8.99
C LYS A 36 9.72 32.95 -10.13
N PRO A 37 10.64 32.82 -11.11
CA PRO A 37 10.70 33.73 -12.25
C PRO A 37 9.43 33.75 -13.14
N SER A 38 8.71 32.63 -13.24
CA SER A 38 7.46 32.51 -14.01
C SER A 38 6.21 32.82 -13.17
N GLY A 39 6.38 33.49 -12.03
CA GLY A 39 5.28 33.93 -11.18
C GLY A 39 4.86 32.93 -10.11
N GLY A 40 5.52 31.78 -9.97
CA GLY A 40 5.24 30.83 -8.89
C GLY A 40 3.84 30.22 -8.93
N ALA A 41 3.21 30.20 -10.10
CA ALA A 41 1.84 29.72 -10.25
C ALA A 41 1.75 28.24 -9.90
N VAL A 42 0.75 27.89 -9.09
CA VAL A 42 0.44 26.51 -8.74
C VAL A 42 -0.81 26.10 -9.50
N THR A 43 -0.66 25.13 -10.41
CA THR A 43 -1.75 24.60 -11.23
C THR A 43 -2.07 23.18 -10.79
N ARG A 44 -3.36 22.90 -10.53
CA ARG A 44 -3.87 21.56 -10.25
C ARG A 44 -4.45 20.98 -11.54
N ILE A 45 -3.99 19.80 -11.93
CA ILE A 45 -4.37 19.10 -13.14
C ILE A 45 -4.86 17.71 -12.73
N GLU A 46 -6.02 17.30 -13.22
CA GLU A 46 -6.49 15.91 -13.03
C GLU A 46 -5.49 14.92 -13.62
N ILE A 47 -5.22 13.81 -12.92
CA ILE A 47 -4.21 12.85 -13.39
C ILE A 47 -4.57 12.30 -14.78
N GLY A 48 -5.87 12.07 -15.02
CA GLY A 48 -6.36 11.58 -16.30
C GLY A 48 -6.17 12.57 -17.44
N ASP A 49 -6.32 13.86 -17.17
CA ASP A 49 -6.10 14.91 -18.17
C ASP A 49 -4.62 15.17 -18.40
N PHE A 50 -3.81 15.10 -17.34
CA PHE A 50 -2.35 15.17 -17.44
C PHE A 50 -1.80 14.04 -18.32
N LEU A 51 -2.26 12.80 -18.14
CA LEU A 51 -1.83 11.65 -18.96
C LEU A 51 -2.31 11.73 -20.43
N LYS A 52 -3.42 12.41 -20.70
CA LYS A 52 -3.86 12.68 -22.08
C LYS A 52 -3.04 13.78 -22.74
N SER A 53 -2.53 14.72 -21.95
CA SER A 53 -1.74 15.86 -22.43
C SER A 53 -0.26 15.51 -22.54
N SER A 54 0.38 15.88 -23.64
CA SER A 54 1.85 15.81 -23.83
C SER A 54 2.53 14.45 -23.55
N PRO A 55 2.26 13.41 -24.36
CA PRO A 55 2.81 12.06 -24.18
C PRO A 55 4.35 11.96 -24.20
N ALA A 56 5.03 12.96 -24.77
CA ALA A 56 6.48 12.98 -24.96
C ALA A 56 7.24 13.88 -23.97
N ALA A 57 6.55 14.51 -23.02
CA ALA A 57 7.19 15.35 -22.01
C ALA A 57 7.99 14.50 -21.00
N SER A 58 9.11 15.01 -20.51
CA SER A 58 9.94 14.33 -19.50
C SER A 58 9.16 14.04 -18.21
N GLU A 59 8.27 14.94 -17.83
CA GLU A 59 7.39 14.85 -16.66
C GLU A 59 6.35 13.74 -16.85
N HIS A 60 5.84 13.58 -18.07
CA HIS A 60 4.90 12.51 -18.41
C HIS A 60 5.57 11.13 -18.24
N LEU A 61 6.79 10.98 -18.75
CA LEU A 61 7.58 9.75 -18.56
C LEU A 61 7.92 9.49 -17.10
N ALA A 62 8.24 10.55 -16.33
CA ALA A 62 8.51 10.43 -14.90
C ALA A 62 7.27 9.95 -14.11
N LEU A 63 6.09 10.45 -14.44
CA LEU A 63 4.84 9.98 -13.82
C LEU A 63 4.55 8.52 -14.18
N LEU A 64 4.71 8.13 -15.45
CA LEU A 64 4.56 6.74 -15.87
C LEU A 64 5.55 5.81 -15.17
N SER A 65 6.80 6.26 -14.99
CA SER A 65 7.81 5.50 -14.24
C SER A 65 7.41 5.34 -12.76
N LEU A 66 6.88 6.39 -12.12
CA LEU A 66 6.36 6.30 -10.76
C LEU A 66 5.19 5.33 -10.64
N ILE A 67 4.23 5.38 -11.57
CA ILE A 67 3.09 4.45 -11.60
C ILE A 67 3.59 3.02 -11.81
N GLY A 68 4.52 2.82 -12.75
CA GLY A 68 5.16 1.53 -13.00
C GLY A 68 5.91 0.99 -11.78
N ALA A 69 6.59 1.85 -11.02
CA ALA A 69 7.25 1.46 -9.78
C ALA A 69 6.23 1.00 -8.72
N VAL A 70 5.13 1.74 -8.54
CA VAL A 70 4.05 1.33 -7.61
C VAL A 70 3.40 0.01 -8.05
N ALA A 71 3.20 -0.19 -9.36
CA ALA A 71 2.66 -1.44 -9.88
C ALA A 71 3.64 -2.62 -9.70
N ALA A 72 4.94 -2.40 -9.93
CA ALA A 72 5.97 -3.43 -9.84
C ALA A 72 6.24 -3.89 -8.40
N HIS A 73 6.07 -2.99 -7.42
CA HIS A 73 6.28 -3.33 -6.02
C HIS A 73 4.98 -3.78 -5.33
N GLY A 74 3.83 -3.81 -6.04
CA GLY A 74 2.52 -3.89 -5.38
C GLY A 74 2.35 -2.74 -4.37
N PRO A 75 1.29 -2.71 -3.56
CA PRO A 75 1.25 -1.85 -2.38
C PRO A 75 2.26 -2.35 -1.31
N SER A 76 3.57 -2.37 -1.61
CA SER A 76 4.61 -2.70 -0.65
C SER A 76 4.90 -1.50 0.26
N THR A 77 4.13 -1.39 1.33
CA THR A 77 4.58 -1.63 2.70
C THR A 77 6.04 -1.47 3.13
N LEU A 78 6.88 -0.64 2.49
CA LEU A 78 8.19 -0.28 3.09
C LEU A 78 8.04 0.54 4.39
N LYS A 79 6.86 1.12 4.63
CA LYS A 79 6.45 1.59 5.97
C LYS A 79 5.99 0.44 6.88
N ASP A 80 5.44 -0.65 6.34
CA ASP A 80 4.95 -1.77 7.15
C ASP A 80 6.01 -2.77 7.61
N GLU A 81 7.21 -2.83 7.02
CA GLU A 81 8.29 -3.64 7.64
C GLU A 81 8.69 -3.06 9.01
N HIS A 82 8.81 -1.74 9.11
CA HIS A 82 9.16 -1.07 10.36
C HIS A 82 7.96 -0.95 11.33
N ILE A 83 6.73 -0.95 10.80
CA ILE A 83 5.51 -1.06 11.63
C ILE A 83 5.38 -2.50 12.14
N GLY A 84 5.55 -3.52 11.30
CA GLY A 84 5.45 -4.93 11.67
C GLY A 84 6.42 -5.30 12.79
N MET A 85 7.67 -4.84 12.72
CA MET A 85 8.64 -5.05 13.81
C MET A 85 8.23 -4.34 15.13
N LYS A 86 7.55 -3.19 15.05
CA LYS A 86 7.02 -2.48 16.22
C LYS A 86 5.74 -3.12 16.77
N MET A 87 4.89 -3.67 15.90
CA MET A 87 3.69 -4.40 16.28
C MET A 87 4.07 -5.70 16.98
N LEU A 88 5.03 -6.46 16.43
CA LEU A 88 5.55 -7.67 17.07
C LEU A 88 6.09 -7.41 18.48
N ARG A 89 6.80 -6.29 18.68
CA ARG A 89 7.28 -5.90 20.02
C ARG A 89 6.17 -5.49 20.99
N ARG A 90 4.97 -5.18 20.50
CA ARG A 90 3.79 -4.80 21.30
C ARG A 90 2.75 -5.90 21.36
N ALA A 91 2.97 -7.03 20.69
CA ALA A 91 2.03 -8.13 20.63
C ALA A 91 1.71 -8.65 22.03
N SER A 92 0.43 -8.97 22.23
CA SER A 92 -0.11 -9.53 23.46
C SER A 92 -0.19 -11.05 23.41
N GLU A 93 -0.50 -11.67 24.55
CA GLU A 93 -0.75 -13.11 24.63
C GLU A 93 -2.00 -13.51 23.81
N ASP A 94 -3.02 -12.66 23.76
CA ASP A 94 -4.21 -12.86 22.92
C ASP A 94 -3.87 -12.88 21.41
N ASP A 95 -2.90 -12.08 20.98
CA ASP A 95 -2.42 -12.11 19.58
C ASP A 95 -1.70 -13.43 19.27
N ALA A 96 -0.94 -13.97 20.22
CA ALA A 96 -0.30 -15.26 20.10
C ALA A 96 -1.32 -16.40 20.09
N ASP A 97 -2.34 -16.36 20.95
CA ASP A 97 -3.43 -17.34 20.95
C ASP A 97 -4.21 -17.32 19.63
N LYS A 98 -4.49 -16.13 19.07
CA LYS A 98 -5.09 -16.02 17.73
C LYS A 98 -4.20 -16.58 16.65
N ALA A 99 -2.89 -16.33 16.71
CA ALA A 99 -1.94 -16.88 15.74
C ALA A 99 -1.85 -18.41 15.83
N LEU A 100 -2.03 -19.00 17.01
CA LEU A 100 -2.09 -20.45 17.21
C LEU A 100 -3.46 -21.05 16.83
N PHE A 101 -4.54 -20.31 17.06
CA PHE A 101 -5.89 -20.78 16.79
C PHE A 101 -6.07 -21.06 15.30
N GLY A 102 -6.46 -22.28 14.92
CA GLY A 102 -6.71 -22.65 13.52
C GLY A 102 -5.47 -22.71 12.61
N ALA A 103 -4.27 -22.39 13.11
CA ALA A 103 -3.03 -22.48 12.35
C ALA A 103 -2.51 -23.92 12.30
N LYS A 104 -1.63 -24.21 11.33
CA LYS A 104 -0.93 -25.52 11.20
C LYS A 104 0.21 -25.70 12.21
N VAL A 105 0.34 -24.82 13.18
CA VAL A 105 1.42 -24.81 14.16
C VAL A 105 0.98 -25.59 15.39
N ALA A 106 1.61 -26.75 15.64
CA ALA A 106 1.38 -27.53 16.84
C ALA A 106 2.34 -27.11 17.96
N LEU A 107 1.84 -27.07 19.20
CA LEU A 107 2.68 -26.90 20.38
C LEU A 107 3.10 -28.27 20.95
N PRO A 108 4.31 -28.38 21.55
CA PRO A 108 5.34 -27.33 21.67
C PRO A 108 6.06 -27.05 20.34
N LEU A 109 6.58 -25.83 20.16
CA LEU A 109 7.43 -25.50 19.02
C LEU A 109 8.78 -26.21 19.19
N THR A 110 8.99 -27.30 18.45
CA THR A 110 10.18 -28.15 18.55
C THR A 110 11.15 -27.96 17.40
N THR A 111 10.69 -27.36 16.31
CA THR A 111 11.51 -27.14 15.10
C THR A 111 11.55 -25.67 14.68
N SER A 112 12.61 -25.29 13.98
CA SER A 112 12.72 -23.95 13.38
C SER A 112 11.63 -23.69 12.33
N TYR A 113 11.12 -24.74 11.68
CA TYR A 113 10.00 -24.63 10.75
C TYR A 113 8.71 -24.25 11.47
N GLU A 114 8.37 -24.92 12.57
CA GLU A 114 7.21 -24.58 13.41
C GLU A 114 7.32 -23.16 13.97
N ALA A 115 8.52 -22.74 14.38
CA ALA A 115 8.75 -21.37 14.84
C ALA A 115 8.58 -20.33 13.73
N LEU A 116 9.01 -20.65 12.49
CA LEU A 116 8.85 -19.76 11.34
C LEU A 116 7.37 -19.65 10.91
N GLU A 117 6.66 -20.78 10.88
CA GLU A 117 5.21 -20.78 10.60
C GLU A 117 4.45 -19.97 11.64
N PHE A 118 4.79 -20.13 12.93
CA PHE A 118 4.21 -19.30 13.99
C PHE A 118 4.49 -17.81 13.78
N PHE A 119 5.74 -17.46 13.43
CA PHE A 119 6.11 -16.08 13.17
C PHE A 119 5.33 -15.46 12.00
N ASN A 120 5.12 -16.22 10.93
CA ASN A 120 4.33 -15.76 9.80
C ASN A 120 2.86 -15.57 10.19
N CYS A 121 2.26 -16.53 10.93
CA CYS A 121 0.90 -16.39 11.45
C CYS A 121 0.74 -15.15 12.34
N MET A 122 1.75 -14.84 13.16
CA MET A 122 1.78 -13.62 13.98
C MET A 122 1.78 -12.34 13.13
N LEU A 123 2.55 -12.32 12.04
CA LEU A 123 2.54 -11.19 11.11
C LEU A 123 1.18 -11.02 10.44
N ASP A 124 0.52 -12.10 10.06
CA ASP A 124 -0.80 -12.05 9.41
C ASP A 124 -1.90 -11.55 10.36
N VAL A 125 -1.85 -11.96 11.64
CA VAL A 125 -2.75 -11.44 12.69
C VAL A 125 -2.53 -9.95 12.91
N LEU A 126 -1.28 -9.52 13.08
CA LEU A 126 -0.96 -8.13 13.39
C LEU A 126 -1.16 -7.17 12.21
N SER A 127 -1.08 -7.68 10.98
CA SER A 127 -1.34 -6.91 9.76
C SER A 127 -2.81 -6.92 9.32
N GLY A 128 -3.64 -7.79 9.90
CA GLY A 128 -5.02 -8.02 9.47
C GLY A 128 -5.13 -8.82 8.17
N GLN A 129 -4.02 -9.32 7.62
CA GLN A 129 -4.01 -10.14 6.40
C GLN A 129 -4.85 -11.41 6.58
N ARG A 130 -4.88 -11.97 7.79
CA ARG A 130 -5.67 -13.16 8.09
C ARG A 130 -7.17 -12.97 7.88
N GLU A 131 -7.71 -11.82 8.29
CA GLU A 131 -9.13 -11.51 8.08
C GLU A 131 -9.45 -11.35 6.59
N SER A 132 -8.51 -10.78 5.82
CA SER A 132 -8.63 -10.67 4.35
C SER A 132 -8.66 -12.05 3.69
N ASP A 133 -7.79 -12.97 4.12
CA ASP A 133 -7.69 -14.31 3.55
C ASP A 133 -8.92 -15.17 3.91
N GLU A 134 -9.38 -15.10 5.16
CA GLU A 134 -10.62 -15.77 5.60
C GLU A 134 -11.86 -15.23 4.85
N ALA A 135 -11.93 -13.92 4.61
CA ALA A 135 -12.99 -13.33 3.79
C ALA A 135 -12.91 -13.78 2.32
N ALA A 136 -11.71 -13.89 1.76
CA ALA A 136 -11.50 -14.38 0.40
C ALA A 136 -11.90 -15.87 0.26
N ASP A 137 -11.56 -16.69 1.25
CA ASP A 137 -11.94 -18.11 1.28
C ASP A 137 -13.44 -18.31 1.48
N ALA A 138 -14.09 -17.50 2.33
CA ALA A 138 -15.54 -17.51 2.48
C ALA A 138 -16.28 -17.19 1.17
N LEU A 139 -15.71 -16.31 0.33
CA LEU A 139 -16.22 -16.01 -1.00
C LEU A 139 -15.97 -17.14 -2.01
N ARG A 140 -14.96 -17.98 -1.78
CA ARG A 140 -14.59 -19.11 -2.64
C ARG A 140 -15.38 -20.39 -2.34
N MET A 141 -15.96 -20.49 -1.15
CA MET A 141 -16.81 -21.62 -0.73
C MET A 141 -18.21 -21.50 -1.37
N PRO A 142 -18.62 -22.43 -2.26
CA PRO A 142 -19.97 -22.44 -2.79
C PRO A 142 -20.96 -22.76 -1.66
N VAL A 143 -21.96 -21.90 -1.48
CA VAL A 143 -23.15 -22.15 -0.65
C VAL A 143 -23.90 -23.38 -1.21
N GLY A 144 -23.59 -24.58 -0.71
CA GLY A 144 -24.30 -25.79 -1.16
C GLY A 144 -23.75 -27.16 -0.77
N PHE A 145 -22.52 -27.29 -0.27
CA PHE A 145 -21.99 -28.61 0.15
C PHE A 145 -22.04 -28.79 1.66
N GLY A 146 -23.24 -29.02 2.21
CA GLY A 146 -23.38 -29.29 3.64
C GLY A 146 -24.81 -29.29 4.17
N SER A 147 -25.76 -29.88 3.44
CA SER A 147 -27.06 -30.25 4.00
C SER A 147 -27.51 -31.55 3.35
N THR A 148 -26.95 -32.66 3.84
CA THR A 148 -27.56 -33.97 3.65
C THR A 148 -28.33 -34.31 4.93
N HIS A 149 -29.62 -34.51 4.73
CA HIS A 149 -30.60 -35.11 5.64
C HIS A 149 -30.11 -36.41 6.28
#